data_AF-A0A814D964-F1
#
_entry.id   AF-A0A814D964-F1
#
_cell.length_a   1.000
_cell.length_b   1.000
_cell.length_c   1.000
_cell.angle_alpha   90.00
_cell.angle_beta   90.00
_cell.angle_gamma   90.00
#
_symmetry.space_group_name_H-M   'P 1'
#
loop_
_entity.id
_entity.type
_entity.pdbx_description
1 polymer ?
#
loop_
_entity_poly.entity_id
_entity_poly.type
_entity_poly.pdbx_seq_one_letter_code
_entity_poly.pdbx_strand_id
1 'polypeptide(L)'
;MVITLEPGIYYEGEWGIRIENVYSIEQNQSNQIYFNPLTLIPYEKKLIDINYLTEQELIWIKNYHQRCLDNVNGGKWMKHQIEKFNLSQV
;
A
#
# COMPACT_ATOMS: atom_id res chain seq x y z
N MET A 1 -20.44 -1.05 1.07
CA MET A 1 -19.98 -2.43 0.81
C MET A 1 -18.52 -2.53 1.25
N VAL A 2 -18.08 -3.69 1.75
CA VAL A 2 -16.67 -3.95 2.11
C VAL A 2 -16.16 -5.11 1.27
N ILE A 3 -14.99 -4.97 0.67
CA ILE A 3 -14.37 -5.99 -0.19
C ILE A 3 -12.87 -6.10 0.09
N THR A 4 -12.25 -7.17 -0.39
CA THR A 4 -10.80 -7.32 -0.49
C THR A 4 -10.34 -6.96 -1.90
N LEU A 5 -9.17 -6.34 -2.03
CA LEU A 5 -8.43 -6.25 -3.29
C LEU A 5 -7.10 -6.98 -3.07
N GLU A 6 -6.92 -8.12 -3.75
CA GLU A 6 -5.90 -9.12 -3.38
C GLU A 6 -5.13 -9.78 -4.54
N PRO A 7 -4.58 -9.01 -5.51
CA PRO A 7 -3.79 -9.59 -6.58
C PRO A 7 -2.60 -10.40 -6.04
N GLY A 8 -2.28 -11.50 -6.72
CA GLY A 8 -1.16 -12.36 -6.36
C GLY A 8 -0.64 -13.20 -7.52
N ILE A 9 0.59 -13.67 -7.37
CA ILE A 9 1.30 -14.56 -8.29
C ILE A 9 1.96 -15.68 -7.49
N TYR A 10 1.92 -16.89 -8.02
CA TYR A 10 2.46 -18.08 -7.36
C TYR A 10 3.31 -18.87 -8.35
N TYR A 11 4.51 -19.24 -7.92
CA TYR A 11 5.42 -20.11 -8.65
C TYR A 11 5.54 -21.44 -7.91
N GLU A 12 4.96 -22.48 -8.51
CA GLU A 12 4.81 -23.79 -7.87
C GLU A 12 6.15 -24.37 -7.42
N GLY A 13 6.20 -24.86 -6.18
CA GLY A 13 7.40 -25.46 -5.60
C GLY A 13 8.46 -24.47 -5.11
N GLU A 14 8.29 -23.16 -5.30
CA GLU A 14 9.27 -22.16 -4.85
C GLU A 14 8.68 -21.09 -3.93
N TRP A 15 7.86 -20.18 -4.45
CA TRP A 15 7.40 -18.99 -3.73
C TRP A 15 6.05 -18.47 -4.25
N GLY A 16 5.43 -17.58 -3.48
CA GLY A 16 4.23 -16.87 -3.88
C GLY A 16 4.13 -15.52 -3.20
N ILE A 17 3.49 -14.57 -3.88
CA ILE A 17 3.27 -13.22 -3.37
C ILE A 17 1.79 -12.89 -3.57
N ARG A 18 1.15 -12.41 -2.50
CA ARG A 18 -0.18 -11.80 -2.55
C ARG A 18 -0.12 -10.49 -1.77
N ILE A 19 -0.69 -9.45 -2.36
CA ILE A 19 -0.84 -8.15 -1.75
C ILE A 19 -2.34 -7.95 -1.54
N GLU A 20 -2.77 -7.87 -0.28
CA GLU A 20 -4.19 -7.85 0.07
C GLU A 20 -4.51 -6.70 1.02
N ASN A 21 -5.51 -5.91 0.64
CA ASN A 21 -6.08 -4.87 1.49
C ASN A 21 -7.61 -4.99 1.53
N VAL A 22 -8.19 -4.67 2.68
CA VAL A 22 -9.64 -4.52 2.84
C VAL A 22 -10.02 -3.08 2.51
N TYR A 23 -11.09 -2.87 1.74
CA TYR A 23 -11.59 -1.57 1.32
C TYR A 23 -13.08 -1.42 1.63
N SER A 24 -13.47 -0.22 2.09
CA SER A 24 -14.85 0.24 1.98
C SER A 24 -15.08 0.87 0.61
N ILE A 25 -16.25 0.60 0.03
CA ILE A 25 -16.73 1.28 -1.17
C ILE A 25 -17.60 2.44 -0.74
N GLU A 26 -17.18 3.64 -1.14
CA GLU A 26 -17.80 4.90 -0.77
C GLU A 26 -18.18 5.68 -2.02
N GLN A 27 -19.11 6.64 -1.87
CA GLN A 27 -19.65 7.43 -2.95
C GLN A 27 -19.65 8.91 -2.54
N ASN A 28 -19.14 9.78 -3.41
CA ASN A 28 -19.14 11.21 -3.14
C ASN A 28 -20.47 11.87 -3.54
N GLN A 29 -20.60 13.17 -3.27
CA GLN A 29 -21.82 13.95 -3.58
C GLN A 29 -22.15 13.97 -5.09
N SER A 30 -21.17 13.75 -5.96
CA SER A 30 -21.33 13.66 -7.41
C SER A 30 -21.60 12.24 -7.91
N ASN A 31 -21.95 11.31 -7.01
CA ASN A 31 -22.19 9.89 -7.30
C ASN A 31 -20.97 9.13 -7.87
N GLN A 32 -19.75 9.62 -7.66
CA GLN A 32 -18.54 8.90 -8.04
C GLN A 32 -18.15 7.91 -6.94
N ILE A 33 -17.87 6.68 -7.35
CA ILE A 33 -17.46 5.60 -6.46
C ILE A 33 -15.94 5.62 -6.27
N TYR A 34 -15.50 5.46 -5.03
CA TYR A 34 -14.08 5.31 -4.71
C TYR A 34 -13.87 4.25 -3.63
N PHE A 35 -12.65 3.73 -3.58
CA PHE A 35 -12.23 2.74 -2.60
C PHE A 35 -11.44 3.43 -1.49
N ASN A 36 -11.88 3.24 -0.25
CA ASN A 36 -11.17 3.73 0.92
C ASN A 36 -10.51 2.56 1.66
N PRO A 37 -9.16 2.51 1.73
CA PRO A 37 -8.45 1.43 2.39
C PRO A 37 -8.73 1.44 3.90
N LEU A 38 -9.11 0.27 4.42
CA LEU A 38 -9.25 0.01 5.86
C LEU A 38 -7.98 -0.64 6.42
N THR A 39 -7.30 -1.47 5.62
CA THR A 39 -5.97 -1.98 5.96
C THR A 39 -4.93 -0.86 5.82
N LEU A 40 -4.17 -0.62 6.89
CA LEU A 40 -3.13 0.41 6.95
C LEU A 40 -1.80 -0.21 7.41
N ILE A 41 -1.14 -0.91 6.48
CA ILE A 41 0.16 -1.52 6.69
C ILE A 41 1.03 -1.16 5.48
N PRO A 42 2.24 -0.61 5.67
CA PRO A 42 3.10 -0.23 4.54
C PRO A 42 3.58 -1.47 3.77
N TYR A 43 3.84 -1.29 2.48
CA TYR A 43 4.41 -2.31 1.60
C TYR A 43 5.87 -2.60 1.95
N GLU A 44 6.32 -3.84 1.72
CA GLU A 44 7.72 -4.24 1.85
C GLU A 44 8.54 -3.69 0.68
N LYS A 45 9.43 -2.75 0.97
CA LYS A 45 10.16 -1.96 -0.03
C LYS A 45 11.20 -2.74 -0.76
N LYS A 46 11.82 -3.72 -0.08
CA LYS A 46 12.84 -4.56 -0.71
C LYS A 46 12.27 -5.42 -1.84
N LEU A 47 10.95 -5.55 -1.90
CA LEU A 47 10.23 -6.32 -2.91
C LEU A 47 9.58 -5.43 -3.99
N ILE A 48 9.84 -4.12 -3.97
CA ILE A 48 9.36 -3.19 -5.00
C ILE A 48 10.53 -2.78 -5.87
N ASP A 49 10.49 -3.17 -7.15
CA ASP A 49 11.36 -2.59 -8.17
C ASP A 49 10.71 -1.31 -8.72
N ILE A 50 11.29 -0.17 -8.37
CA ILE A 50 10.76 1.16 -8.68
C ILE A 50 10.77 1.47 -10.18
N ASN A 51 11.57 0.76 -10.98
CA ASN A 51 11.64 0.97 -12.42
C ASN A 51 10.38 0.48 -13.15
N TYR A 52 9.60 -0.39 -12.50
CA TYR A 52 8.30 -0.86 -13.01
C TYR A 52 7.13 0.05 -12.61
N LEU A 53 7.36 1.06 -11.78
CA LEU A 53 6.31 1.97 -11.32
C LEU A 53 6.27 3.23 -12.18
N THR A 54 5.07 3.64 -12.54
CA THR A 54 4.82 4.99 -13.03
C THR A 54 5.01 6.03 -11.90
N GLU A 55 5.20 7.29 -12.27
CA GLU A 55 5.28 8.39 -11.30
C GLU A 55 4.03 8.47 -10.41
N GLN A 56 2.86 8.18 -10.97
CA GLN A 56 1.58 8.20 -10.24
C GLN A 56 1.51 7.09 -9.19
N GLU A 57 1.92 5.87 -9.53
CA GLU A 57 1.96 4.75 -8.59
C GLU A 57 2.99 5.00 -7.48
N LEU A 58 4.14 5.57 -7.82
CA LEU A 58 5.15 5.94 -6.84
C LEU A 58 4.62 6.98 -5.84
N ILE A 59 3.94 8.03 -6.34
CA ILE A 59 3.28 9.02 -5.48
C ILE A 59 2.19 8.37 -4.63
N TRP A 60 1.41 7.46 -5.21
CA TRP A 60 0.36 6.73 -4.50
C TRP A 60 0.93 5.92 -3.32
N ILE A 61 2.02 5.14 -3.54
CA ILE A 61 2.66 4.36 -2.49
C ILE A 61 3.23 5.27 -1.39
N LYS A 62 3.86 6.40 -1.76
CA LYS A 62 4.37 7.39 -0.80
C LYS A 62 3.25 7.92 0.09
N ASN A 63 2.13 8.33 -0.50
CA ASN A 63 0.98 8.85 0.22
C ASN A 63 0.32 7.78 1.09
N TYR A 64 0.22 6.53 0.61
CA TYR A 64 -0.33 5.42 1.38
C TYR A 64 0.54 5.09 2.60
N HIS A 65 1.87 5.05 2.44
CA HIS A 65 2.80 4.88 3.57
C HIS A 65 2.66 6.00 4.60
N GLN A 66 2.58 7.25 4.16
CA GLN A 66 2.35 8.38 5.07
C GLN A 66 1.02 8.22 5.83
N ARG A 67 -0.06 7.83 5.13
CA ARG A 67 -1.36 7.56 5.76
C ARG A 67 -1.27 6.45 6.82
N CYS A 68 -0.48 5.41 6.58
CA CYS A 68 -0.24 4.36 7.58
C CYS A 68 0.41 4.93 8.85
N LEU A 69 1.43 5.79 8.70
CA LEU A 69 2.10 6.45 9.84
C LEU A 69 1.14 7.31 10.65
N ASP A 70 0.32 8.09 9.96
CA ASP A 70 -0.55 9.09 10.59
C ASP A 70 -1.68 8.45 11.40
N ASN A 71 -2.13 7.26 10.98
CA ASN A 71 -3.34 6.63 11.51
C ASN A 71 -3.07 5.39 12.38
N VAL A 72 -1.86 4.81 12.32
CA VAL A 72 -1.52 3.61 13.09
C VAL A 72 -0.32 3.91 13.99
N ASN A 73 -0.49 3.71 15.29
CA ASN A 73 0.64 3.75 16.24
C ASN A 73 1.44 2.44 16.14
N GLY A 74 2.13 2.23 15.01
CA GLY A 74 2.94 1.04 14.74
C GLY A 74 4.30 1.01 15.46
N GLY A 75 4.47 1.84 16.50
CA GLY A 75 5.68 1.91 17.31
C GLY A 75 6.95 2.23 16.51
N LYS A 76 8.11 1.78 17.03
CA LYS A 76 9.42 2.00 16.37
C LYS A 76 9.53 1.29 15.02
N TRP A 77 8.87 0.14 14.86
CA TRP A 77 8.94 -0.66 13.64
C TRP A 77 8.35 0.08 12.44
N MET A 78 7.13 0.62 12.58
CA MET A 78 6.46 1.32 11.46
C MET A 78 7.17 2.62 11.08
N LYS A 79 7.68 3.37 12.08
CA LYS A 79 8.53 4.56 11.84
C LYS A 79 9.78 4.22 11.05
N HIS A 80 10.51 3.18 11.47
CA HIS A 80 11.71 2.71 10.78
C HIS A 80 11.43 2.21 9.37
N GLN A 81 10.30 1.51 9.17
CA GLN A 81 9.88 1.14 7.84
C GLN A 81 9.71 2.39 7.01
N ILE A 82 8.91 3.37 7.42
CA ILE A 82 8.55 4.53 6.59
C ILE A 82 9.72 5.49 6.34
N GLU A 83 10.55 5.78 7.34
CA GLU A 83 11.75 6.64 7.19
C GLU A 83 12.68 6.16 6.07
N LYS A 84 12.86 4.84 5.94
CA LYS A 84 13.66 4.27 4.85
C LYS A 84 13.08 4.48 3.46
N PHE A 85 11.81 4.87 3.30
CA PHE A 85 11.21 5.14 1.96
C PHE A 85 11.63 6.50 1.50
N ASN A 86 11.52 7.46 2.41
CA ASN A 86 11.74 8.86 2.14
C ASN A 86 13.23 9.14 1.93
N LEU A 87 14.09 8.26 2.47
CA LEU A 87 15.55 8.33 2.32
C LEU A 87 16.10 7.55 1.12
N SER A 88 15.30 6.74 0.42
CA SER A 88 15.78 5.84 -0.63
C SER A 88 15.27 6.18 -2.03
N GLN A 89 15.10 7.47 -2.35
CA GLN A 89 14.99 7.95 -3.73
C GLN A 89 15.56 9.37 -3.88
N VAL A 90 16.89 9.48 -3.85
CA VAL A 90 17.68 9.61 -5.08
C VAL A 90 18.52 8.36 -5.21
#